data_AF-A0A5K7Y7L4-F1
#
_entry.id   AF-A0A5K7Y7L4-F1
#
_cell.length_a   1.000
_cell.length_b   1.000
_cell.length_c   1.000
_cell.angle_alpha   90.00
_cell.angle_beta   90.00
_cell.angle_gamma   90.00
#
_symmetry.space_group_name_H-M   'P 1'
#
loop_
_entity.id
_entity.type
_entity.pdbx_description
1 polymer ?
#
loop_
_entity_poly.entity_id
_entity_poly.type
_entity_poly.pdbx_seq_one_letter_code
_entity_poly.pdbx_strand_id
1 'polypeptide(L)'
;MDPVTLTLAAFLKVVTHLEARDISDVYDSRVQQVRVLYYGYTIDFRHQLWRIDDESVCAHLEKTGTAVEQRECSRMASRLFVETCHALQRRGRAAHIDTRTMYCKAAATFKPRRDPYAGMTPAERKARKALEAAHREAEQACNRYVLDALSSNSLEILRLRQRYCDKSNRLAARLEQQ
;
A
#
# COMPACT_ATOMS: atom_id res chain seq x y z
N MET A 1 -28.80 -14.99 16.63
CA MET A 1 -28.33 -13.59 16.55
C MET A 1 -26.84 -13.64 16.27
N ASP A 2 -26.43 -13.30 15.05
CA ASP A 2 -25.02 -13.42 14.64
C ASP A 2 -24.16 -12.29 15.22
N PRO A 3 -23.02 -12.60 15.88
CA PRO A 3 -22.12 -11.60 16.46
C PRO A 3 -21.51 -10.65 15.42
N VAL A 4 -21.56 -11.02 14.14
CA VAL A 4 -21.13 -10.21 12.98
C VAL A 4 -22.01 -8.96 12.78
N THR A 5 -23.28 -9.00 13.19
CA THR A 5 -24.19 -7.85 13.03
C THR A 5 -24.01 -6.77 14.09
N LEU A 6 -23.45 -7.11 15.26
CA LEU A 6 -23.34 -6.20 16.40
C LEU A 6 -22.21 -5.16 16.22
N THR A 7 -21.10 -5.51 15.58
CA THR A 7 -19.96 -4.60 15.37
C THR A 7 -20.18 -3.64 14.19
N LEU A 8 -20.81 -4.12 13.11
CA LEU A 8 -21.17 -3.29 11.96
C LEU A 8 -22.25 -2.26 12.34
N ALA A 9 -23.25 -2.64 13.15
CA ALA A 9 -24.27 -1.72 13.64
C ALA A 9 -23.71 -0.63 14.56
N ALA A 10 -22.71 -0.95 15.39
CA ALA A 10 -22.00 0.04 16.20
C ALA A 10 -21.17 1.01 15.36
N PHE A 11 -20.48 0.52 14.32
CA PHE A 11 -19.76 1.36 13.35
C PHE A 11 -20.71 2.31 12.62
N LEU A 12 -21.86 1.80 12.18
CA LEU A 12 -22.87 2.61 11.51
C LEU A 12 -23.54 3.62 12.44
N LYS A 13 -23.68 3.31 13.75
CA LYS A 13 -24.17 4.27 14.76
C LYS A 13 -23.24 5.48 14.91
N VAL A 14 -21.92 5.27 14.81
CA VAL A 14 -20.92 6.35 14.82
C VAL A 14 -21.01 7.18 13.53
N VAL A 15 -21.21 6.55 12.38
CA VAL A 15 -21.42 7.26 11.11
C VAL A 15 -22.72 8.06 11.11
N THR A 16 -23.80 7.56 11.71
CA THR A 16 -25.09 8.27 11.79
C THR A 16 -25.12 9.41 12.81
N HIS A 17 -24.29 9.37 13.86
CA HIS A 17 -24.23 10.47 14.86
C HIS A 17 -23.43 11.69 14.37
N LEU A 18 -22.86 11.64 13.17
CA LEU A 18 -22.28 12.81 12.49
C LEU A 18 -23.34 13.64 11.73
N GLU A 19 -24.59 13.19 11.64
CA GLU A 19 -25.66 13.94 10.98
C GLU A 19 -26.51 14.72 11.99
N ALA A 20 -26.03 15.89 12.42
CA ALA A 20 -26.88 17.01 12.88
C ALA A 20 -26.15 18.36 12.98
N ARG A 21 -25.06 18.60 12.24
CA ARG A 21 -24.52 19.95 12.05
C ARG A 21 -24.12 20.17 10.60
N ASP A 22 -24.95 20.98 9.95
CA ASP A 22 -24.80 21.65 8.68
C ASP A 22 -24.62 20.79 7.41
N ILE A 23 -25.76 20.65 6.75
CA ILE A 23 -25.93 20.41 5.32
C ILE A 23 -25.43 21.66 4.55
N SER A 24 -24.16 22.01 4.68
CA SER A 24 -23.46 23.03 3.87
C SER A 24 -22.25 22.49 3.11
N ASP A 25 -21.97 21.19 3.23
CA ASP A 25 -20.71 20.55 2.81
C ASP A 25 -20.69 20.04 1.36
N VAL A 26 -21.38 20.74 0.45
CA VAL A 26 -21.42 20.35 -0.99
C VAL A 26 -20.03 20.48 -1.67
N TYR A 27 -19.04 21.08 -1.01
CA TYR A 27 -17.67 21.25 -1.53
C TYR A 27 -16.59 21.25 -0.43
N ASP A 28 -16.60 20.34 0.55
CA ASP A 28 -15.42 20.25 1.43
C ASP A 28 -14.23 19.64 0.67
N SER A 29 -13.42 20.53 0.08
CA SER A 29 -12.16 20.22 -0.60
C SER A 29 -11.02 19.93 0.38
N ARG A 30 -11.29 19.77 1.67
CA ARG A 30 -10.25 19.53 2.67
C ARG A 30 -9.90 18.05 2.75
N VAL A 31 -8.63 17.80 3.07
CA VAL A 31 -8.17 16.44 3.34
C VAL A 31 -8.66 16.05 4.72
N GLN A 32 -9.47 14.99 4.77
CA GLN A 32 -9.99 14.42 6.01
C GLN A 32 -9.17 13.19 6.37
N GLN A 33 -8.85 13.04 7.66
CA GLN A 33 -8.14 11.88 8.19
C GLN A 33 -9.12 10.98 8.95
N VAL A 34 -9.16 9.71 8.58
CA VAL A 34 -10.03 8.69 9.15
C VAL A 34 -9.18 7.64 9.83
N ARG A 35 -9.61 7.19 11.01
CA ARG A 35 -9.02 6.06 11.73
C ARG A 35 -10.12 5.11 12.17
N VAL A 36 -10.01 3.85 11.77
CA VAL A 36 -10.98 2.80 12.04
C VAL A 36 -10.29 1.63 12.73
N LEU A 37 -10.87 1.15 13.83
CA LEU A 37 -10.50 -0.14 14.40
C LEU A 37 -11.31 -1.23 13.70
N TYR A 38 -10.64 -2.14 13.01
CA TYR A 38 -11.27 -3.20 12.20
C TYR A 38 -10.57 -4.53 12.46
N TYR A 39 -11.31 -5.50 13.04
CA TYR A 39 -10.78 -6.81 13.44
C TYR A 39 -9.45 -6.74 14.25
N GLY A 40 -9.31 -5.74 15.12
CA GLY A 40 -8.11 -5.54 15.95
C GLY A 40 -6.98 -4.77 15.26
N TYR A 41 -7.15 -4.39 13.99
CA TYR A 41 -6.20 -3.55 13.24
C TYR A 41 -6.65 -2.10 13.26
N THR A 42 -5.74 -1.19 13.56
CA THR A 42 -5.96 0.24 13.37
C THR A 42 -5.66 0.60 11.93
N ILE A 43 -6.70 0.86 11.15
CA ILE A 43 -6.60 1.27 9.76
C ILE A 43 -6.82 2.77 9.72
N ASP A 44 -5.79 3.52 9.37
CA ASP A 44 -5.88 4.94 9.08
C ASP A 44 -5.74 5.19 7.59
N PHE A 45 -6.43 6.20 7.10
CA PHE A 45 -6.30 6.69 5.74
C PHE A 45 -6.82 8.13 5.68
N ARG A 46 -6.46 8.82 4.62
CA ARG A 46 -6.99 10.11 4.28
C ARG A 46 -7.90 9.99 3.08
N HIS A 47 -8.87 10.88 2.99
CA HIS A 47 -9.64 11.09 1.78
C HIS A 47 -9.85 12.58 1.55
N GLN A 48 -10.12 12.92 0.31
CA GLN A 48 -10.57 14.25 -0.09
C GLN A 48 -11.74 14.04 -1.03
N LEU A 49 -12.83 14.79 -0.81
CA LEU A 49 -14.13 14.47 -1.39
C LEU A 49 -14.45 12.98 -1.09
N TRP A 50 -14.72 12.20 -2.13
CA TRP A 50 -15.11 10.79 -2.10
C TRP A 50 -13.99 9.89 -2.68
N ARG A 51 -12.73 10.29 -2.50
CA ARG A 51 -11.56 9.51 -2.94
C ARG A 51 -10.61 9.30 -1.78
N ILE A 52 -10.43 8.03 -1.40
CA ILE A 52 -9.36 7.61 -0.50
C ILE A 52 -8.03 7.79 -1.20
N ASP A 53 -7.07 8.37 -0.47
CA ASP A 53 -5.67 8.44 -0.88
C ASP A 53 -4.99 7.10 -0.56
N ASP A 54 -4.79 6.26 -1.57
CA ASP A 54 -4.24 4.90 -1.42
C ASP A 54 -2.88 4.90 -0.70
N GLU A 55 -2.05 5.92 -0.92
CA GLU A 55 -0.72 6.03 -0.27
C GLU A 55 -0.82 6.31 1.23
N SER A 56 -1.91 6.95 1.66
CA SER A 56 -2.14 7.24 3.07
C SER A 56 -2.63 6.04 3.88
N VAL A 57 -3.07 4.96 3.22
CA VAL A 57 -3.63 3.80 3.90
C VAL A 57 -2.54 3.08 4.70
N CYS A 58 -2.73 2.99 6.02
CA CYS A 58 -1.78 2.42 6.96
C CYS A 58 -0.42 3.13 6.99
N ALA A 59 -0.36 4.40 6.55
CA ALA A 59 0.91 5.13 6.42
C ALA A 59 1.63 5.34 7.77
N HIS A 60 0.91 5.33 8.90
CA HIS A 60 1.56 5.40 10.22
C HIS A 60 2.59 4.26 10.44
N LEU A 61 2.36 3.08 9.87
CA LEU A 61 3.24 1.92 10.00
C LEU A 61 4.51 2.01 9.16
N GLU A 62 4.64 2.98 8.25
CA GLU A 62 5.85 3.14 7.44
C GLU A 62 7.08 3.46 8.29
N LYS A 63 6.88 4.20 9.39
CA LYS A 63 7.96 4.59 10.31
C LYS A 63 8.05 3.71 11.55
N THR A 64 6.91 3.19 12.03
CA THR A 64 6.84 2.50 13.32
C THR A 64 6.59 1.00 13.22
N GLY A 65 6.12 0.50 12.07
CA GLY A 65 5.69 -0.87 11.90
C GLY A 65 6.70 -1.71 11.12
N THR A 66 6.70 -3.01 11.38
CA THR A 66 7.39 -4.01 10.58
C THR A 66 6.74 -4.17 9.20
N ALA A 67 7.49 -4.71 8.24
CA ALA A 67 6.95 -5.01 6.92
C ALA A 67 5.76 -6.00 6.96
N VAL A 68 5.69 -6.86 7.97
CA VAL A 68 4.56 -7.78 8.18
C VAL A 68 3.32 -7.00 8.59
N GLU A 69 3.43 -6.12 9.59
CA GLU A 69 2.31 -5.31 10.08
C GLU A 69 1.77 -4.38 8.99
N GLN A 70 2.64 -3.76 8.20
CA GLN A 70 2.23 -2.94 7.06
C GLN A 70 1.40 -3.73 6.04
N ARG A 71 1.80 -4.97 5.72
CA ARG A 71 1.07 -5.84 4.81
C ARG A 71 -0.27 -6.28 5.38
N GLU A 72 -0.30 -6.69 6.64
CA GLU A 72 -1.56 -7.10 7.29
C GLU A 72 -2.54 -5.94 7.42
N CYS A 73 -2.08 -4.76 7.82
CA CYS A 73 -2.92 -3.56 7.86
C CYS A 73 -3.49 -3.24 6.47
N SER A 74 -2.65 -3.25 5.44
CA SER A 74 -3.07 -3.01 4.06
C SER A 74 -4.09 -4.06 3.57
N ARG A 75 -3.89 -5.34 3.89
CA ARG A 75 -4.84 -6.42 3.60
C ARG A 75 -6.19 -6.19 4.30
N MET A 76 -6.16 -5.76 5.57
CA MET A 76 -7.36 -5.45 6.34
C MET A 76 -8.07 -4.20 5.86
N ALA A 77 -7.35 -3.18 5.38
CA ALA A 77 -7.93 -2.02 4.71
C ALA A 77 -8.71 -2.39 3.45
N SER A 78 -8.11 -3.23 2.58
CA SER A 78 -8.81 -3.73 1.40
C SER A 78 -10.11 -4.46 1.77
N ARG A 79 -10.06 -5.31 2.80
CA ARG A 79 -11.26 -6.03 3.29
C ARG A 79 -12.32 -5.06 3.87
N LEU A 80 -11.91 -4.09 4.67
CA LEU A 80 -12.78 -3.03 5.20
C LEU A 80 -13.50 -2.31 4.06
N PHE A 81 -12.80 -1.92 2.99
CA PHE A 81 -13.40 -1.21 1.87
C PHE A 81 -14.44 -2.05 1.14
N VAL A 82 -14.13 -3.32 0.87
CA VAL A 82 -15.05 -4.28 0.23
C VAL A 82 -16.30 -4.51 1.07
N GLU A 83 -16.14 -4.82 2.36
CA GLU A 83 -17.27 -5.09 3.25
C GLU A 83 -18.15 -3.85 3.46
N THR A 84 -17.53 -2.67 3.60
CA THR A 84 -18.25 -1.40 3.76
C THR A 84 -19.01 -1.05 2.49
N CYS A 85 -18.40 -1.20 1.31
CA CYS A 85 -19.10 -1.02 0.03
C CYS A 85 -20.34 -1.92 -0.06
N HIS A 86 -20.20 -3.23 0.21
CA HIS A 86 -21.33 -4.15 0.17
C HIS A 86 -22.42 -3.81 1.19
N ALA A 87 -22.04 -3.40 2.41
CA ALA A 87 -22.99 -2.98 3.42
C ALA A 87 -23.80 -1.74 2.98
N LEU A 88 -23.14 -0.76 2.34
CA LEU A 88 -23.77 0.45 1.82
C LEU A 88 -24.64 0.20 0.59
N GLN A 89 -24.25 -0.74 -0.28
CA GLN A 89 -25.06 -1.14 -1.44
C GLN A 89 -26.40 -1.76 -1.03
N ARG A 90 -26.43 -2.56 0.05
CA ARG A 90 -27.65 -3.24 0.52
C ARG A 90 -28.68 -2.32 1.19
N ARG A 91 -28.30 -1.10 1.60
CA ARG A 91 -29.14 -0.23 2.45
C ARG A 91 -30.08 0.74 1.72
N GLY A 92 -30.12 0.71 0.39
CA GLY A 92 -31.14 1.35 -0.46
C GLY A 92 -31.74 2.70 0.02
N ARG A 93 -31.08 3.83 -0.31
CA ARG A 93 -31.61 5.19 -0.63
C ARG A 93 -30.45 6.20 -0.68
N ALA A 94 -30.72 7.43 -1.15
CA ALA A 94 -29.77 8.49 -1.49
C ALA A 94 -28.90 9.04 -0.35
N ALA A 95 -29.25 8.78 0.92
CA ALA A 95 -28.39 9.08 2.06
C ALA A 95 -27.11 8.23 1.95
N HIS A 96 -25.94 8.87 1.98
CA HIS A 96 -24.62 8.25 1.86
C HIS A 96 -24.19 7.83 0.43
N ILE A 97 -24.71 8.46 -0.63
CA ILE A 97 -24.22 8.20 -2.00
C ILE A 97 -22.72 8.44 -2.13
N ASP A 98 -22.19 9.47 -1.46
CA ASP A 98 -20.78 9.84 -1.50
C ASP A 98 -19.91 8.87 -0.71
N THR A 99 -20.32 8.53 0.51
CA THR A 99 -19.65 7.50 1.32
C THR A 99 -19.62 6.15 0.60
N ARG A 100 -20.74 5.77 -0.03
CA ARG A 100 -20.81 4.55 -0.84
C ARG A 100 -19.87 4.62 -2.03
N THR A 101 -19.84 5.74 -2.74
CA THR A 101 -18.95 5.95 -3.90
C THR A 101 -17.49 5.84 -3.48
N MET A 102 -17.12 6.46 -2.35
CA MET A 102 -15.77 6.43 -1.80
C MET A 102 -15.30 5.01 -1.49
N TYR A 103 -16.06 4.27 -0.67
CA TYR A 103 -15.67 2.92 -0.28
C TYR A 103 -15.76 1.93 -1.44
N CYS A 104 -16.75 2.04 -2.33
CA CYS A 104 -16.84 1.16 -3.49
C CYS A 104 -15.75 1.42 -4.53
N LYS A 105 -15.35 2.68 -4.73
CA LYS A 105 -14.19 3.00 -5.56
C LYS A 105 -12.92 2.42 -4.96
N ALA A 106 -12.68 2.64 -3.66
CA ALA A 106 -11.53 2.07 -2.97
C ALA A 106 -11.53 0.54 -3.00
N ALA A 107 -12.68 -0.12 -2.81
CA ALA A 107 -12.80 -1.57 -2.92
C ALA A 107 -12.39 -2.11 -4.31
N ALA A 108 -12.64 -1.34 -5.36
CA ALA A 108 -12.29 -1.71 -6.73
C ALA A 108 -10.84 -1.37 -7.11
N THR A 109 -10.28 -0.27 -6.59
CA THR A 109 -8.98 0.26 -7.06
C THR A 109 -7.83 0.02 -6.11
N PHE A 110 -8.08 -0.04 -4.79
CA PHE A 110 -7.04 -0.17 -3.80
C PHE A 110 -6.38 -1.55 -3.89
N LYS A 111 -5.06 -1.56 -4.09
CA LYS A 111 -4.26 -2.79 -4.13
C LYS A 111 -3.52 -2.94 -2.81
N PRO A 112 -3.86 -3.95 -1.98
CA PRO A 112 -3.14 -4.16 -0.73
C PRO A 112 -1.67 -4.49 -0.99
N ARG A 113 -0.79 -4.04 -0.09
CA ARG A 113 0.65 -4.34 -0.13
C ARG A 113 0.83 -5.85 -0.15
N ARG A 114 1.45 -6.35 -1.23
CA ARG A 114 1.72 -7.78 -1.40
C ARG A 114 2.97 -8.18 -0.65
N ASP A 115 3.01 -9.42 -0.19
CA ASP A 115 4.28 -10.05 0.16
C ASP A 115 4.97 -10.43 -1.15
N PRO A 116 6.12 -9.82 -1.50
CA PRO A 116 6.85 -10.18 -2.71
C PRO A 116 7.32 -11.64 -2.71
N TYR A 117 7.25 -12.30 -1.55
CA TYR A 117 7.60 -13.69 -1.36
C TYR A 117 6.39 -14.62 -1.17
N ALA A 118 5.17 -14.14 -1.42
CA ALA A 118 3.95 -14.95 -1.33
C ALA A 118 4.02 -16.16 -2.28
N GLY A 119 3.61 -17.34 -1.79
CA GLY A 119 3.61 -18.58 -2.57
C GLY A 119 4.97 -19.26 -2.71
N MET A 120 6.07 -18.63 -2.26
CA MET A 120 7.42 -19.21 -2.32
C MET A 120 7.70 -20.14 -1.13
N THR A 121 8.33 -21.26 -1.42
CA THR A 121 8.96 -22.15 -0.44
C THR A 121 10.10 -21.42 0.31
N PRO A 122 10.49 -21.87 1.52
CA PRO A 122 11.62 -21.26 2.23
C PRO A 122 12.92 -21.22 1.42
N ALA A 123 13.17 -22.24 0.59
CA ALA A 123 14.34 -22.29 -0.29
C ALA A 123 14.29 -21.23 -1.39
N GLU A 124 13.16 -21.07 -2.07
CA GLU A 124 12.95 -20.04 -3.09
C GLU A 124 13.07 -18.64 -2.49
N ARG A 125 12.50 -18.40 -1.29
CA ARG A 125 12.64 -17.12 -0.59
C ARG A 125 14.09 -16.79 -0.29
N LYS A 126 14.87 -17.77 0.17
CA LYS A 126 16.30 -17.60 0.44
C LYS A 126 17.06 -17.27 -0.85
N ALA A 127 16.75 -17.97 -1.94
CA ALA A 127 17.36 -17.73 -3.25
C ALA A 127 17.01 -16.34 -3.81
N ARG A 128 15.74 -15.94 -3.77
CA ARG A 128 15.25 -14.61 -4.19
C ARG A 128 15.95 -13.51 -3.40
N LYS A 129 16.00 -13.62 -2.06
CA LYS A 129 16.70 -12.65 -1.20
C LYS A 129 18.18 -12.54 -1.50
N ALA A 130 18.85 -13.67 -1.74
CA ALA A 130 20.27 -13.68 -2.10
C ALA A 130 20.51 -13.02 -3.47
N LEU A 131 19.62 -13.27 -4.45
CA LEU A 131 19.68 -12.65 -5.76
C LEU A 131 19.45 -11.13 -5.68
N GLU A 132 18.45 -10.68 -4.92
CA GLU A 132 18.18 -9.27 -4.64
C GLU A 132 19.36 -8.58 -3.96
N ALA A 133 20.00 -9.24 -2.98
CA ALA A 133 21.19 -8.73 -2.31
C ALA A 133 22.37 -8.58 -3.28
N ALA A 134 22.63 -9.60 -4.11
CA ALA A 134 23.67 -9.56 -5.11
C ALA A 134 23.41 -8.48 -6.19
N HIS A 135 22.15 -8.28 -6.56
CA HIS A 135 21.76 -7.21 -7.48
C HIS A 135 22.08 -5.83 -6.88
N ARG A 136 21.62 -5.57 -5.65
CA ARG A 136 21.88 -4.30 -4.94
C ARG A 136 23.37 -3.99 -4.82
N GLU A 137 24.19 -4.99 -4.49
CA GLU A 137 25.64 -4.82 -4.41
C GLU A 137 26.25 -4.46 -5.76
N ALA A 138 25.84 -5.16 -6.83
CA ALA A 138 26.32 -4.88 -8.18
C ALA A 138 25.88 -3.51 -8.69
N GLU A 139 24.64 -3.09 -8.38
CA GLU A 139 24.08 -1.79 -8.72
C GLU A 139 24.83 -0.65 -8.01
N GLN A 140 25.09 -0.78 -6.71
CA GLN A 140 25.88 0.20 -5.95
C GLN A 140 27.29 0.34 -6.52
N ALA A 141 27.94 -0.78 -6.86
CA ALA A 141 29.25 -0.75 -7.50
C ALA A 141 29.21 -0.11 -8.90
N CYS A 142 28.19 -0.43 -9.72
CA CYS A 142 27.98 0.22 -11.01
C CYS A 142 27.84 1.73 -10.84
N ASN A 143 26.94 2.18 -9.95
CA ASN A 143 26.69 3.60 -9.71
C ASN A 143 27.95 4.34 -9.27
N ARG A 144 28.75 3.73 -8.40
CA ARG A 144 30.07 4.28 -8.02
C ARG A 144 30.99 4.46 -9.22
N TYR A 145 31.18 3.43 -10.04
CA TYR A 145 32.10 3.53 -11.18
C TYR A 145 31.56 4.37 -12.35
N VAL A 146 30.23 4.55 -12.43
CA VAL A 146 29.62 5.56 -13.31
C VAL A 146 30.10 6.94 -12.89
N LEU A 147 30.04 7.28 -11.59
CA LEU A 147 30.51 8.56 -11.07
C LEU A 147 32.03 8.73 -11.24
N ASP A 148 32.81 7.70 -10.93
CA ASP A 148 34.28 7.75 -11.09
C ASP A 148 34.66 8.02 -12.56
N ALA A 149 33.95 7.39 -13.51
CA ALA A 149 34.18 7.57 -14.95
C ALA A 149 33.83 8.98 -15.46
N LEU A 150 33.05 9.78 -14.72
CA LEU A 150 32.82 11.19 -15.05
C LEU A 150 34.06 12.05 -14.76
N SER A 151 34.85 11.64 -13.75
CA SER A 151 36.03 12.37 -13.28
C SER A 151 37.35 11.86 -13.88
N SER A 152 37.34 10.64 -14.44
CA SER A 152 38.55 9.96 -14.91
C SER A 152 38.28 9.12 -16.15
N ASN A 153 39.11 9.31 -17.18
CA ASN A 153 39.10 8.51 -18.40
C ASN A 153 40.04 7.29 -18.33
N SER A 154 40.38 6.82 -17.13
CA SER A 154 41.25 5.65 -17.01
C SER A 154 40.57 4.40 -17.60
N LEU A 155 41.33 3.65 -18.41
CA LEU A 155 40.83 2.40 -19.00
C LEU A 155 40.40 1.39 -17.92
N GLU A 156 41.00 1.45 -16.73
CA GLU A 156 40.62 0.62 -15.59
C GLU A 156 39.23 0.97 -15.08
N ILE A 157 38.95 2.26 -14.81
CA ILE A 157 37.64 2.72 -14.31
C ILE A 157 36.55 2.41 -15.33
N LEU A 158 36.80 2.62 -16.63
CA LEU A 158 35.84 2.30 -17.69
C LEU A 158 35.53 0.79 -17.75
N ARG A 159 36.54 -0.07 -17.58
CA ARG A 159 36.34 -1.54 -17.53
C ARG A 159 35.56 -1.97 -16.28
N LEU A 160 35.86 -1.38 -15.12
CA LEU A 160 35.16 -1.68 -13.88
C LEU A 160 33.70 -1.24 -13.95
N ARG A 161 33.42 -0.03 -14.46
CA ARG A 161 32.07 0.45 -14.75
C ARG A 161 31.31 -0.57 -15.60
N GLN A 162 31.86 -0.92 -16.77
CA GLN A 162 31.21 -1.86 -17.68
C GLN A 162 30.92 -3.19 -16.98
N ARG A 163 31.90 -3.75 -16.26
CA ARG A 163 31.75 -5.03 -15.55
C ARG A 163 30.63 -5.03 -14.53
N TYR A 164 30.56 -4.02 -13.67
CA TYR A 164 29.56 -3.98 -12.59
C TYR A 164 28.18 -3.61 -13.11
N CYS A 165 28.08 -2.73 -14.10
CA CYS A 165 26.80 -2.40 -14.74
C CYS A 165 26.25 -3.60 -15.53
N ASP A 166 27.08 -4.34 -16.27
CA ASP A 166 26.65 -5.59 -16.92
C ASP A 166 26.21 -6.64 -15.91
N LYS A 167 26.92 -6.76 -14.78
CA LYS A 167 26.54 -7.67 -13.69
C LYS A 167 25.18 -7.27 -13.10
N SER A 168 24.98 -5.98 -12.80
CA SER A 168 23.70 -5.45 -12.29
C SER A 168 22.57 -5.75 -13.27
N ASN A 169 22.73 -5.41 -14.55
CA ASN A 169 21.73 -5.67 -15.59
C ASN A 169 21.36 -7.15 -15.71
N ARG A 170 22.34 -8.05 -15.67
CA ARG A 170 22.08 -9.52 -15.71
C ARG A 170 21.32 -10.00 -14.48
N LEU A 171 21.62 -9.46 -13.30
CA LEU A 171 20.93 -9.82 -12.06
C LEU A 171 19.51 -9.24 -12.02
N ALA A 172 19.30 -8.03 -12.55
CA ALA A 172 17.98 -7.43 -12.72
C ALA A 172 17.09 -8.29 -13.64
N ALA A 173 17.60 -8.70 -14.80
CA ALA A 173 16.88 -9.57 -15.73
C ALA A 173 16.46 -10.92 -15.09
N ARG A 174 17.29 -11.46 -14.19
CA ARG A 174 16.96 -12.69 -13.44
C ARG A 174 15.86 -12.47 -12.40
N LEU A 175 15.76 -11.27 -11.82
CA LEU A 175 14.72 -10.93 -10.85
C LEU A 175 13.36 -10.73 -11.50
N GLU A 176 13.30 -10.30 -12.76
CA GLU A 176 12.07 -10.13 -13.54
C GLU A 176 11.48 -11.47 -14.03
N GLN A 177 12.33 -12.48 -14.19
CA GLN A 177 11.93 -13.83 -14.61
C GLN A 177 11.38 -14.69 -13.45
N GLN A 178 11.38 -14.19 -12.22
CA GLN A 178 10.92 -14.88 -11.00
C GLN A 178 9.75 -14.17 -10.35
#